data_AF-A0A261B1Y1-F1
#
_entry.id   AF-A0A261B1Y1-F1
#
_cell.length_a   1.000
_cell.length_b   1.000
_cell.length_c   1.000
_cell.angle_alpha   90.00
_cell.angle_beta   90.00
_cell.angle_gamma   90.00
#
_symmetry.space_group_name_H-M   'P 1'
#
loop_
_entity.id
_entity.type
_entity.pdbx_description
1 polymer ?
#
loop_
_entity_poly.entity_id
_entity_poly.type
_entity_poly.pdbx_seq_one_letter_code
_entity_poly.pdbx_strand_id
1 'polypeptide(L)'
;MGIVVDPEWYFYSMHFTAILTTPINLAGVFIILFCQKSQLASLRWHLLTYQICSMTTDFFINIGTLPVIMVFVSVFITAGSVELLFFLRYQAILPHSHPYKLTTFTSVILVALYQVILITIMIISFHCAVPDQKVARAQFARLYPEFQYLVVDEHVYFVCVIVELVHVIFLFSCFFRLGLGMITVILLIWMSSRSLHRFDLSRKTRMMHMQLIRSLCYQISVPILAFYGPVFVVIAPLMFTIPNTQISSLISFLFMSFHTFLGTISMLYFNRHYRHWLISMVRRKSLTIPTSKLMLAARENNKNASRNVSTVF
;
A
#
# COMPACT_ATOMS: atom_id res chain seq x y z
N MET A 1 -4.20 -38.52 -1.31
CA MET A 1 -4.16 -37.74 -2.57
C MET A 1 -3.57 -36.39 -2.23
N GLY A 2 -2.32 -36.11 -2.62
CA GLY A 2 -1.73 -34.79 -2.39
C GLY A 2 -2.39 -33.78 -3.32
N ILE A 3 -2.74 -32.59 -2.83
CA ILE A 3 -3.19 -31.49 -3.69
C ILE A 3 -1.99 -31.08 -4.54
N VAL A 4 -2.04 -31.36 -5.83
CA VAL A 4 -1.04 -30.88 -6.80
C VAL A 4 -1.51 -29.50 -7.24
N VAL A 5 -0.71 -28.47 -6.96
CA VAL A 5 -0.98 -27.09 -7.40
C VAL A 5 -0.31 -26.93 -8.76
N ASP A 6 -1.09 -26.98 -9.84
CA ASP A 6 -0.59 -26.68 -11.18
C ASP A 6 -0.52 -25.16 -11.43
N PRO A 7 0.20 -24.70 -12.46
CA PRO A 7 0.27 -23.28 -12.81
C PRO A 7 -1.10 -22.68 -13.18
N GLU A 8 -2.02 -23.45 -13.74
CA GLU A 8 -3.35 -22.96 -14.11
C GLU A 8 -4.15 -22.54 -12.87
N TRP A 9 -4.11 -23.33 -11.79
CA TRP A 9 -4.72 -23.00 -10.51
C TRP A 9 -4.21 -21.68 -9.95
N TYR A 10 -2.92 -21.40 -10.10
CA TYR A 10 -2.36 -20.10 -9.72
C TYR A 10 -3.00 -18.98 -10.55
N PHE A 11 -2.97 -19.07 -11.89
CA PHE A 11 -3.57 -18.05 -12.76
C PHE A 11 -5.06 -17.83 -12.48
N TYR A 12 -5.85 -18.90 -12.36
CA TYR A 12 -7.27 -18.81 -12.02
C TYR A 12 -7.49 -18.14 -10.66
N SER A 13 -6.69 -18.50 -9.66
CA SER A 13 -6.77 -17.91 -8.32
C SER A 13 -6.46 -16.41 -8.34
N MET A 14 -5.38 -15.99 -8.99
CA MET A 14 -4.95 -14.58 -9.06
C MET A 14 -5.93 -13.71 -9.87
N HIS A 15 -6.49 -14.24 -10.96
CA HIS A 15 -7.51 -13.52 -11.71
C HIS A 15 -8.85 -13.44 -10.96
N PHE A 16 -9.22 -14.52 -10.26
CA PHE A 16 -10.41 -14.52 -9.41
C PHE A 16 -10.27 -13.51 -8.25
N THR A 17 -9.11 -13.44 -7.59
CA THR A 17 -8.86 -12.42 -6.56
C THR A 17 -8.94 -11.02 -7.14
N ALA A 18 -8.35 -10.74 -8.31
CA ALA A 18 -8.48 -9.45 -8.99
C ALA A 18 -9.95 -9.05 -9.25
N ILE A 19 -10.77 -9.98 -9.73
CA ILE A 19 -12.20 -9.73 -10.00
C ILE A 19 -12.94 -9.36 -8.71
N LEU A 20 -12.58 -9.96 -7.57
CA LEU A 20 -13.17 -9.66 -6.27
C LEU A 20 -12.63 -8.39 -5.62
N THR A 21 -11.30 -8.16 -5.66
CA THR A 21 -10.63 -7.06 -4.95
C THR A 21 -10.90 -5.72 -5.63
N THR A 22 -10.87 -5.69 -6.97
CA THR A 22 -11.05 -4.47 -7.78
C THR A 22 -12.29 -3.66 -7.44
N PRO A 23 -13.52 -4.21 -7.45
CA PRO A 23 -14.73 -3.42 -7.17
C PRO A 23 -14.73 -2.86 -5.74
N ILE A 24 -14.19 -3.62 -4.78
CA ILE A 24 -14.08 -3.18 -3.39
C ILE A 24 -13.06 -2.04 -3.26
N ASN A 25 -11.89 -2.17 -3.88
CA ASN A 25 -10.86 -1.13 -3.87
C ASN A 25 -11.36 0.16 -4.55
N LEU A 26 -12.09 0.05 -5.67
CA LEU A 26 -12.74 1.18 -6.33
C LEU A 26 -13.80 1.83 -5.44
N ALA A 27 -14.62 1.03 -4.73
CA ALA A 27 -15.56 1.56 -3.75
C ALA A 27 -14.83 2.30 -2.60
N GLY A 28 -13.68 1.79 -2.16
CA GLY A 28 -12.80 2.47 -1.20
C GLY A 28 -12.34 3.85 -1.69
N VAL A 29 -11.81 3.91 -2.91
CA VAL A 29 -11.43 5.18 -3.59
C VAL A 29 -12.62 6.13 -3.67
N PHE A 30 -13.78 5.65 -4.12
CA PHE A 30 -15.00 6.43 -4.21
C PHE A 30 -15.41 7.01 -2.85
N ILE A 31 -15.40 6.20 -1.79
CA ILE A 31 -15.75 6.64 -0.44
C ILE A 31 -14.79 7.72 0.06
N ILE A 32 -13.48 7.57 -0.16
CA ILE A 32 -12.49 8.59 0.23
C ILE A 32 -12.74 9.90 -0.52
N LEU A 33 -13.09 9.84 -1.81
CA LEU A 33 -13.35 11.02 -2.64
C LEU A 33 -14.66 11.74 -2.26
N PHE A 34 -15.72 11.02 -1.91
CA PHE A 34 -17.05 11.61 -1.74
C PHE A 34 -17.50 11.75 -0.28
N CYS A 35 -16.82 11.12 0.68
CA CYS A 35 -17.09 11.32 2.10
C CYS A 35 -16.49 12.67 2.59
N GLN A 36 -17.27 13.74 2.48
CA GLN A 36 -16.87 15.08 2.90
C GLN A 36 -17.15 15.34 4.39
N LYS A 37 -16.21 14.99 5.26
CA LYS A 37 -16.18 15.44 6.66
C LYS A 37 -15.01 16.38 6.90
N SER A 38 -15.24 17.50 7.57
CA SER A 38 -14.21 18.52 7.86
C SER A 38 -12.96 17.95 8.54
N GLN A 39 -13.14 16.95 9.41
CA GLN A 39 -12.05 16.25 10.10
C GLN A 39 -11.15 15.41 9.18
N LEU A 40 -11.69 14.93 8.06
CA LEU A 40 -11.00 14.09 7.08
C LEU A 40 -10.55 14.89 5.84
N ALA A 41 -11.04 16.11 5.67
CA ALA A 41 -10.76 16.94 4.48
C ALA A 41 -9.25 17.17 4.27
N SER A 42 -8.49 17.46 5.33
CA SER A 42 -7.03 17.67 5.25
C SER A 42 -6.23 16.37 5.04
N LEU A 43 -6.85 15.21 5.24
CA LEU A 43 -6.22 13.89 5.10
C LEU A 43 -6.67 13.10 3.89
N ARG A 44 -7.74 13.54 3.24
CA ARG A 44 -8.40 12.86 2.13
C ARG A 44 -7.39 12.46 1.06
N TRP A 45 -6.56 13.40 0.60
CA TRP A 45 -5.60 13.16 -0.47
C TRP A 45 -4.50 12.17 -0.06
N HIS A 46 -4.14 12.13 1.22
CA HIS A 46 -3.13 11.19 1.74
C HIS A 46 -3.70 9.78 1.88
N LEU A 47 -4.95 9.65 2.37
CA LEU A 47 -5.66 8.38 2.38
C LEU A 47 -5.92 7.86 0.97
N LEU A 48 -6.24 8.76 0.04
CA LEU A 48 -6.41 8.42 -1.36
C LEU A 48 -5.09 7.93 -1.98
N THR A 49 -3.98 8.62 -1.70
CA THR A 49 -2.65 8.22 -2.17
C THR A 49 -2.31 6.81 -1.68
N TYR A 50 -2.48 6.54 -0.38
CA TYR A 50 -2.31 5.20 0.17
C TYR A 50 -3.20 4.16 -0.54
N GLN A 51 -4.49 4.45 -0.69
CA GLN A 51 -5.44 3.52 -1.33
C GLN A 51 -5.07 3.24 -2.79
N ILE A 52 -4.64 4.25 -3.54
CA ILE A 52 -4.21 4.11 -4.94
C ILE A 52 -2.91 3.31 -5.03
N CYS A 53 -1.91 3.61 -4.18
CA CYS A 53 -0.65 2.85 -4.15
C CYS A 53 -0.89 1.37 -3.81
N SER A 54 -1.73 1.12 -2.80
CA SER A 54 -2.12 -0.24 -2.40
C SER A 54 -2.87 -0.96 -3.51
N MET A 55 -3.87 -0.33 -4.14
CA MET A 55 -4.60 -0.90 -5.27
C MET A 55 -3.70 -1.16 -6.48
N THR A 56 -2.72 -0.29 -6.74
CA THR A 56 -1.73 -0.49 -7.81
C THR A 56 -0.87 -1.73 -7.54
N THR A 57 -0.47 -1.94 -6.28
CA THR A 57 0.23 -3.15 -5.83
C THR A 57 -0.62 -4.39 -6.02
N ASP A 58 -1.91 -4.31 -5.71
CA ASP A 58 -2.87 -5.39 -5.96
C ASP A 58 -2.90 -5.80 -7.44
N PHE A 59 -2.97 -4.84 -8.34
CA PHE A 59 -2.98 -5.11 -9.77
C PHE A 59 -1.67 -5.73 -10.26
N PHE A 60 -0.52 -5.28 -9.74
CA PHE A 60 0.76 -5.91 -10.08
C PHE A 60 0.87 -7.34 -9.57
N ILE A 61 0.27 -7.65 -8.41
CA ILE A 61 0.24 -9.01 -7.85
C ILE A 61 -0.77 -9.89 -8.62
N ASN A 62 -1.97 -9.38 -8.92
CA ASN A 62 -3.11 -10.19 -9.40
C ASN A 62 -3.30 -10.23 -10.93
N ILE A 63 -2.90 -9.17 -11.65
CA ILE A 63 -3.12 -9.02 -13.11
C ILE A 63 -1.79 -8.92 -13.88
N GLY A 64 -0.73 -8.44 -13.23
CA GLY A 64 0.55 -8.14 -13.87
C GLY A 64 1.25 -9.36 -14.48
N THR A 65 1.46 -9.30 -15.79
CA THR A 65 2.16 -10.26 -16.65
C THR A 65 3.69 -10.34 -16.47
N LEU A 66 4.28 -9.66 -15.47
CA LEU A 66 5.73 -9.67 -15.20
C LEU A 66 6.01 -9.77 -13.69
N PRO A 67 6.36 -10.95 -13.14
CA PRO A 67 5.80 -11.31 -11.82
C PRO A 67 6.67 -10.92 -10.63
N VAL A 68 7.92 -10.51 -10.83
CA VAL A 68 8.88 -10.46 -9.70
C VAL A 68 9.31 -9.03 -9.37
N ILE A 69 9.85 -8.28 -10.32
CA ILE A 69 10.33 -6.91 -10.08
C ILE A 69 9.19 -5.99 -9.67
N MET A 70 8.10 -6.02 -10.44
CA MET A 70 6.98 -5.09 -10.26
C MET A 70 6.28 -5.31 -8.91
N VAL A 71 6.29 -6.53 -8.38
CA VAL A 71 5.80 -6.83 -7.04
C VAL A 71 6.68 -6.15 -5.99
N PHE A 72 8.00 -6.27 -6.04
CA PHE A 72 8.87 -5.60 -5.07
C PHE A 72 8.79 -4.07 -5.15
N VAL A 73 8.78 -3.50 -6.37
CA VAL A 73 8.64 -2.06 -6.58
C VAL A 73 7.32 -1.55 -5.99
N SER A 74 6.21 -2.23 -6.30
CA SER A 74 4.88 -1.80 -5.85
C SER A 74 4.72 -1.89 -4.33
N VAL A 75 5.30 -2.91 -3.70
CA VAL A 75 5.37 -3.03 -2.23
C VAL A 75 6.11 -1.85 -1.61
N PHE A 76 7.24 -1.44 -2.19
CA PHE A 76 8.01 -0.30 -1.70
C PHE A 76 7.22 1.00 -1.83
N ILE A 77 6.50 1.18 -2.94
CA ILE A 77 5.61 2.33 -3.15
C ILE A 77 4.50 2.35 -2.10
N THR A 78 3.88 1.20 -1.80
CA THR A 78 2.84 1.10 -0.76
C THR A 78 3.41 1.41 0.62
N ALA A 79 4.56 0.84 0.99
CA ALA A 79 5.24 1.14 2.25
C ALA A 79 5.57 2.64 2.39
N GLY A 80 6.06 3.27 1.31
CA GLY A 80 6.30 4.70 1.28
C GLY A 80 5.05 5.56 1.46
N SER A 81 3.92 5.13 0.90
CA SER A 81 2.64 5.82 1.09
C SER A 81 2.13 5.76 2.54
N VAL A 82 2.40 4.66 3.25
CA VAL A 82 2.10 4.51 4.69
C VAL A 82 2.97 5.44 5.53
N GLU A 83 4.26 5.48 5.25
CA GLU A 83 5.19 6.41 5.92
C GLU A 83 4.78 7.86 5.72
N LEU A 84 4.45 8.25 4.47
CA LEU A 84 3.96 9.59 4.16
C LEU A 84 2.68 9.92 4.94
N LEU A 85 1.73 8.97 4.99
CA LEU A 85 0.47 9.15 5.71
C LEU A 85 0.69 9.41 7.20
N PHE A 86 1.55 8.63 7.87
CA PHE A 86 1.86 8.85 9.29
C PHE A 86 2.73 10.08 9.52
N PHE A 87 3.66 10.39 8.62
CA PHE A 87 4.52 11.57 8.73
C PHE A 87 3.70 12.85 8.65
N LEU A 88 2.82 12.94 7.66
CA LEU A 88 1.89 14.06 7.54
C LEU A 88 0.93 14.12 8.72
N ARG A 89 0.59 12.96 9.32
CA ARG A 89 -0.27 12.97 10.49
C ARG A 89 0.42 13.52 11.73
N TYR A 90 1.69 13.18 11.92
CA TYR A 90 2.55 13.82 12.91
C TYR A 90 2.64 15.32 12.66
N GLN A 91 2.94 15.74 11.43
CA GLN A 91 3.02 17.16 11.04
C GLN A 91 1.72 17.91 11.34
N ALA A 92 0.55 17.31 11.13
CA ALA A 92 -0.74 17.93 11.41
C ALA A 92 -1.00 18.22 12.91
N ILE A 93 -0.32 17.54 13.82
CA ILE A 93 -0.46 17.73 15.28
C ILE A 93 0.43 18.86 15.79
N LEU A 94 1.57 19.11 15.13
CA LEU A 94 2.53 20.12 15.54
C LEU A 94 1.95 21.55 15.42
N PRO A 95 2.22 22.43 16.41
CA PRO A 95 1.85 23.84 16.31
C PRO A 95 2.68 24.54 15.22
N HIS A 96 2.14 25.65 14.68
CA HIS A 96 2.79 26.40 13.58
C HIS A 96 4.17 26.95 13.94
N SER A 97 4.42 27.27 15.22
CA SER A 97 5.70 27.76 15.71
C SER A 97 6.74 26.67 15.98
N HIS A 98 6.40 25.39 15.78
CA HIS A 98 7.32 24.30 16.10
C HIS A 98 8.46 24.24 15.08
N PRO A 99 9.73 24.09 15.50
CA PRO A 99 10.89 24.14 14.59
C PRO A 99 10.89 23.04 13.52
N TYR A 100 10.31 21.88 13.84
CA TYR A 100 10.19 20.75 12.91
C TYR A 100 8.86 20.71 12.13
N LYS A 101 8.06 21.79 12.19
CA LYS A 101 6.82 21.91 11.42
C LYS A 101 7.18 22.17 9.96
N LEU A 102 6.76 21.26 9.09
CA LEU A 102 6.91 21.40 7.65
C LEU A 102 5.56 21.73 7.01
N THR A 103 5.62 22.39 5.85
CA THR A 103 4.43 22.49 4.99
C THR A 103 4.11 21.12 4.41
N THR A 104 2.83 20.88 4.07
CA THR A 104 2.42 19.62 3.41
C THR A 104 3.21 19.38 2.13
N PHE A 105 3.42 20.44 1.33
CA PHE A 105 4.18 20.34 0.08
C PHE A 105 5.63 19.90 0.32
N THR A 106 6.32 20.55 1.25
CA THR A 106 7.70 20.18 1.62
C THR A 106 7.78 18.74 2.15
N SER A 107 6.83 18.34 3.02
CA SER A 107 6.77 16.97 3.53
C SER A 107 6.59 15.93 2.42
N VAL A 108 5.71 16.19 1.46
CA VAL A 108 5.47 15.28 0.33
C VAL A 108 6.73 15.16 -0.53
N ILE A 109 7.39 16.26 -0.87
CA ILE A 109 8.63 16.23 -1.66
C ILE A 109 9.73 15.45 -0.95
N LEU A 110 9.97 15.73 0.34
CA LEU A 110 11.04 15.06 1.09
C LEU A 110 10.82 13.55 1.16
N VAL A 111 9.60 13.12 1.48
CA VAL A 111 9.29 11.69 1.52
C VAL A 111 9.35 11.08 0.11
N ALA A 112 8.87 11.77 -0.93
CA ALA A 112 8.94 11.29 -2.30
C ALA A 112 10.39 11.09 -2.77
N LEU A 113 11.28 12.05 -2.53
CA LEU A 113 12.70 11.95 -2.85
C LEU A 113 13.35 10.77 -2.11
N TYR A 114 13.06 10.64 -0.81
CA TYR A 114 13.50 9.49 -0.02
C TYR A 114 13.02 8.15 -0.60
N GLN A 115 11.75 8.05 -1.03
CA GLN A 115 11.25 6.85 -1.68
C GLN A 115 11.93 6.56 -3.02
N VAL A 116 12.15 7.58 -3.86
CA VAL A 116 12.84 7.41 -5.16
C VAL A 116 14.22 6.82 -4.97
N ILE A 117 14.98 7.30 -3.98
CA ILE A 117 16.31 6.77 -3.65
C ILE A 117 16.22 5.29 -3.27
N LEU A 118 15.30 4.91 -2.37
CA LEU A 118 15.14 3.53 -1.91
C LEU A 118 14.69 2.58 -3.03
N ILE A 119 13.76 3.02 -3.87
CA ILE A 119 13.30 2.24 -5.03
C ILE A 119 14.46 2.07 -6.03
N THR A 120 15.26 3.11 -6.25
CA THR A 120 16.43 3.02 -7.15
C THR A 120 17.46 2.02 -6.62
N ILE A 121 17.78 2.06 -5.32
CA ILE A 121 18.67 1.08 -4.69
C ILE A 121 18.12 -0.35 -4.87
N MET A 122 16.81 -0.53 -4.71
CA MET A 122 16.15 -1.82 -4.88
C MET A 122 16.23 -2.32 -6.33
N ILE A 123 15.95 -1.46 -7.31
CA ILE A 123 16.02 -1.80 -8.75
C ILE A 123 17.46 -2.23 -9.11
N ILE A 124 18.46 -1.47 -8.66
CA ILE A 124 19.88 -1.79 -8.89
C ILE A 124 20.23 -3.13 -8.24
N SER A 125 19.84 -3.33 -6.98
CA SER A 125 20.12 -4.57 -6.24
C SER A 125 19.45 -5.78 -6.89
N PHE A 126 18.23 -5.61 -7.41
CA PHE A 126 17.55 -6.65 -8.19
C PHE A 126 18.30 -6.97 -9.48
N HIS A 127 18.68 -5.95 -10.26
CA HIS A 127 19.42 -6.14 -11.51
C HIS A 127 20.78 -6.83 -11.29
N CYS A 128 21.44 -6.57 -10.17
CA CYS A 128 22.69 -7.25 -9.81
C CYS A 128 22.46 -8.69 -9.33
N ALA A 129 21.32 -8.98 -8.70
CA ALA A 129 21.01 -10.31 -8.20
C ALA A 129 20.51 -11.26 -9.30
N VAL A 130 19.77 -10.75 -10.29
CA VAL A 130 19.19 -11.61 -11.33
C VAL A 130 20.17 -11.85 -12.47
N PRO A 131 20.51 -13.12 -12.76
CA PRO A 131 21.41 -13.45 -13.87
C PRO A 131 20.74 -13.24 -15.24
N ASP A 132 21.57 -13.13 -16.28
CA ASP A 132 21.11 -13.17 -17.67
C ASP A 132 20.30 -14.45 -17.92
N GLN A 133 19.13 -14.32 -18.56
CA GLN A 133 18.20 -15.43 -18.71
C GLN A 133 18.76 -16.58 -19.56
N LYS A 134 19.69 -16.33 -20.51
CA LYS A 134 20.34 -17.39 -21.28
C LYS A 134 21.28 -18.20 -20.39
N VAL A 135 22.03 -17.51 -19.54
CA VAL A 135 22.94 -18.15 -18.56
C VAL A 135 22.13 -18.95 -17.55
N ALA A 136 21.07 -18.35 -16.99
CA ALA A 136 20.19 -18.99 -16.01
C ALA A 136 19.53 -20.27 -16.57
N ARG A 137 18.97 -20.20 -17.79
CA ARG A 137 18.35 -21.36 -18.46
C ARG A 137 19.35 -22.48 -18.72
N ALA A 138 20.55 -22.15 -19.22
CA ALA A 138 21.60 -23.14 -19.46
C ALA A 138 22.07 -23.82 -18.16
N GLN A 139 22.22 -23.04 -17.10
CA GLN A 139 22.61 -23.54 -15.79
C GLN A 139 21.52 -24.42 -15.16
N PHE A 140 20.26 -24.00 -15.23
CA PHE A 140 19.13 -24.77 -14.73
C PHE A 140 18.97 -26.10 -15.48
N ALA A 141 19.07 -26.07 -16.82
CA ALA A 141 19.04 -27.27 -17.67
C ALA A 141 20.08 -28.32 -17.28
N ARG A 142 21.27 -27.86 -16.85
CA ARG A 142 22.37 -28.74 -16.42
C ARG A 142 22.14 -29.34 -15.03
N LEU A 143 21.57 -28.56 -14.11
CA LEU A 143 21.36 -28.98 -12.72
C LEU A 143 20.11 -29.85 -12.55
N TYR A 144 19.09 -29.60 -13.35
CA TYR A 144 17.77 -30.23 -13.26
C TYR A 144 17.28 -30.75 -14.62
N PRO A 145 17.95 -31.79 -15.19
CA PRO A 145 17.58 -32.35 -16.49
C PRO A 145 16.15 -32.92 -16.53
N GLU A 146 15.54 -33.25 -15.40
CA GLU A 146 14.16 -33.71 -15.28
C GLU A 146 13.12 -32.60 -15.52
N PHE A 147 13.52 -31.33 -15.42
CA PHE A 147 12.63 -30.16 -15.55
C PHE A 147 12.87 -29.36 -16.84
N GLN A 148 13.32 -30.02 -17.92
CA GLN A 148 13.59 -29.38 -19.21
C GLN A 148 12.38 -28.64 -19.80
N TYR A 149 11.16 -29.09 -19.51
CA TYR A 149 9.94 -28.39 -19.95
C TYR A 149 9.87 -26.94 -19.44
N LEU A 150 10.42 -26.65 -18.25
CA LEU A 150 10.51 -25.28 -17.70
C LEU A 150 11.57 -24.42 -18.41
N VAL A 151 12.59 -25.06 -19.00
CA VAL A 151 13.66 -24.37 -19.74
C VAL A 151 13.17 -23.95 -21.12
N VAL A 152 12.31 -24.76 -21.75
CA VAL A 152 11.73 -24.50 -23.08
C VAL A 152 10.62 -23.45 -23.02
N ASP A 153 9.90 -23.36 -21.91
CA ASP A 153 8.83 -22.37 -21.75
C ASP A 153 9.39 -20.94 -21.64
N GLU A 154 9.10 -20.12 -22.64
CA GLU A 154 9.53 -18.71 -22.70
C GLU A 154 8.90 -17.86 -21.60
N HIS A 155 7.77 -18.29 -21.02
CA HIS A 155 7.07 -17.56 -19.95
C HIS A 155 7.70 -17.77 -18.57
N VAL A 156 8.60 -18.76 -18.41
CA VAL A 156 9.30 -19.01 -17.15
C VAL A 156 10.47 -18.05 -17.01
N TYR A 157 10.46 -17.22 -15.95
CA TYR A 157 11.55 -16.30 -15.65
C TYR A 157 12.38 -16.81 -14.47
N PHE A 158 13.67 -17.09 -14.71
CA PHE A 158 14.57 -17.60 -13.68
C PHE A 158 15.15 -16.43 -12.87
N VAL A 159 14.68 -16.29 -11.63
CA VAL A 159 15.18 -15.27 -10.70
C VAL A 159 16.49 -15.69 -10.03
N CYS A 160 16.60 -16.97 -9.68
CA CYS A 160 17.74 -17.54 -8.98
C CYS A 160 17.81 -19.03 -9.30
N VAL A 161 18.97 -19.51 -9.75
CA VAL A 161 19.24 -20.94 -9.97
C VAL A 161 20.15 -21.48 -8.86
N ILE A 162 21.21 -20.74 -8.52
CA ILE A 162 22.07 -20.98 -7.37
C ILE A 162 22.05 -19.73 -6.49
N VAL A 163 21.84 -19.92 -5.18
CA VAL A 163 21.86 -18.83 -4.21
C VAL A 163 23.30 -18.37 -3.99
N GLU A 164 23.63 -17.21 -4.54
CA GLU A 164 24.91 -16.53 -4.32
C GLU A 164 24.78 -15.36 -3.34
N LEU A 165 25.92 -14.82 -2.89
CA LEU A 165 25.99 -13.69 -1.97
C LEU A 165 25.15 -12.48 -2.45
N VAL A 166 25.11 -12.20 -3.76
CA VAL A 166 24.32 -11.09 -4.32
C VAL A 166 22.81 -11.25 -4.08
N HIS A 167 22.29 -12.48 -4.10
CA HIS A 167 20.89 -12.77 -3.82
C HIS A 167 20.57 -12.56 -2.33
N VAL A 168 21.50 -12.96 -1.46
CA VAL A 168 21.39 -12.74 -0.01
C VAL A 168 21.41 -11.24 0.30
N ILE A 169 22.29 -10.47 -0.34
CA ILE A 169 22.35 -9.01 -0.19
C ILE A 169 21.05 -8.37 -0.69
N PHE A 170 20.53 -8.79 -1.84
CA PHE A 170 19.25 -8.29 -2.37
C PHE A 170 18.09 -8.56 -1.40
N LEU A 171 17.93 -9.80 -0.92
CA LEU A 171 16.89 -10.14 0.06
C LEU A 171 17.06 -9.36 1.36
N PHE A 172 18.29 -9.26 1.87
CA PHE A 172 18.59 -8.46 3.05
C PHE A 172 18.20 -7.00 2.86
N SER A 173 18.48 -6.41 1.70
CA SER A 173 18.09 -5.03 1.39
C SER A 173 16.56 -4.84 1.41
N CYS A 174 15.81 -5.83 0.92
CA CYS A 174 14.35 -5.82 0.94
C CYS A 174 13.81 -5.86 2.38
N PHE A 175 14.29 -6.79 3.20
CA PHE A 175 13.89 -6.87 4.62
C PHE A 175 14.32 -5.64 5.41
N PHE A 176 15.53 -5.14 5.16
CA PHE A 176 16.05 -3.95 5.81
C PHE A 176 15.17 -2.74 5.51
N ARG A 177 14.79 -2.51 4.23
CA ARG A 177 13.86 -1.44 3.86
C ARG A 177 12.52 -1.57 4.58
N LEU A 178 11.95 -2.77 4.59
CA LEU A 178 10.65 -3.00 5.18
C LEU A 178 10.68 -2.81 6.71
N GLY A 179 11.73 -3.32 7.36
CA GLY A 179 11.99 -3.12 8.78
C GLY A 179 12.18 -1.65 9.13
N LEU A 180 12.99 -0.92 8.36
CA LEU A 180 13.20 0.52 8.52
C LEU A 180 11.88 1.30 8.39
N GLY A 181 11.02 0.92 7.43
CA GLY A 181 9.71 1.54 7.26
C GLY A 181 8.78 1.29 8.46
N MET A 182 8.74 0.05 8.96
CA MET A 182 7.97 -0.29 10.16
C MET A 182 8.45 0.47 11.40
N ILE A 183 9.78 0.54 11.62
CA ILE A 183 10.37 1.32 12.71
C ILE A 183 9.98 2.80 12.57
N THR A 184 10.09 3.36 11.36
CA THR A 184 9.71 4.75 11.07
C THR A 184 8.25 5.01 11.42
N VAL A 185 7.32 4.15 11.00
CA VAL A 185 5.89 4.27 11.30
C VAL A 185 5.64 4.19 12.81
N ILE A 186 6.26 3.24 13.52
CA ILE A 186 6.13 3.10 14.98
C ILE A 186 6.62 4.37 15.69
N LEU A 187 7.78 4.90 15.29
CA LEU A 187 8.32 6.14 15.83
C LEU A 187 7.38 7.31 15.56
N LEU A 188 6.82 7.43 14.36
CA LEU A 188 5.86 8.49 14.02
C LEU A 188 4.56 8.41 14.82
N ILE A 189 4.06 7.19 15.09
CA ILE A 189 2.91 6.97 15.97
C ILE A 189 3.26 7.41 17.40
N TRP A 190 4.41 6.99 17.91
CA TRP A 190 4.87 7.36 19.25
C TRP A 190 5.06 8.88 19.39
N MET A 191 5.73 9.52 18.42
CA MET A 191 5.92 10.96 18.37
C MET A 191 4.59 11.71 18.29
N SER A 192 3.65 11.22 17.47
CA SER A 192 2.30 11.78 17.37
C SER A 192 1.56 11.71 18.71
N SER A 193 1.61 10.56 19.38
CA SER A 193 1.00 10.38 20.70
C SER A 193 1.62 11.31 21.73
N ARG A 194 2.96 11.39 21.79
CA ARG A 194 3.69 12.27 22.69
C ARG A 194 3.34 13.75 22.45
N SER A 195 3.28 14.19 21.20
CA SER A 195 2.90 15.55 20.85
C SER A 195 1.46 15.89 21.29
N LEU A 196 0.52 14.95 21.21
CA LEU A 196 -0.85 15.16 21.69
C LEU A 196 -0.95 15.35 23.21
N HIS A 197 0.00 14.83 23.98
CA HIS A 197 0.08 15.06 25.42
C HIS A 197 0.87 16.32 25.77
N ARG A 198 1.91 16.65 25.00
CA ARG A 198 2.79 17.79 25.26
C ARG A 198 2.17 19.15 24.96
N PHE A 199 1.32 19.25 23.95
CA PHE A 199 0.74 20.53 23.53
C PHE A 199 -0.64 20.76 24.15
N ASP A 200 -0.94 22.02 24.46
CA ASP A 200 -2.22 22.48 24.99
C ASP A 200 -3.31 22.50 23.91
N LEU A 201 -3.78 21.29 23.58
CA LEU A 201 -4.92 21.08 22.69
C LEU A 201 -6.21 20.99 23.50
N SER A 202 -7.30 21.56 22.95
CA SER A 202 -8.63 21.36 23.53
C SER A 202 -8.93 19.87 23.70
N ARG A 203 -9.68 19.50 24.74
CA ARG A 203 -10.07 18.11 25.01
C ARG A 203 -10.73 17.46 23.79
N LYS A 204 -11.58 18.22 23.09
CA LYS A 204 -12.26 17.79 21.86
C LYS A 204 -11.25 17.51 20.74
N THR A 205 -10.32 18.42 20.47
CA THR A 205 -9.29 18.26 19.43
C THR A 205 -8.41 17.05 19.69
N ARG A 206 -7.92 16.90 20.92
CA ARG A 206 -7.09 15.78 21.33
C ARG A 206 -7.78 14.43 21.10
N MET A 207 -9.05 14.33 21.51
CA MET A 207 -9.85 13.13 21.30
C MET A 207 -10.05 12.81 19.81
N MET A 208 -10.27 13.84 18.97
CA MET A 208 -10.39 13.65 17.52
C MET A 208 -9.10 13.12 16.90
N HIS A 209 -7.93 13.66 17.25
CA HIS A 209 -6.64 13.18 16.74
C HIS A 209 -6.35 11.74 17.20
N MET A 210 -6.56 11.42 18.48
CA MET A 210 -6.36 10.06 19.01
C MET A 210 -7.27 9.04 18.33
N GLN A 211 -8.56 9.36 18.16
CA GLN A 211 -9.49 8.46 17.47
C GLN A 211 -9.05 8.18 16.04
N LEU A 212 -8.53 9.21 15.35
CA LEU A 212 -8.08 9.04 13.98
C LEU A 212 -6.78 8.24 13.88
N ILE A 213 -5.77 8.54 14.70
CA ILE A 213 -4.52 7.75 14.75
C ILE A 213 -4.84 6.28 14.99
N ARG A 214 -5.69 5.99 15.99
CA ARG A 214 -6.10 4.62 16.30
C ARG A 214 -6.80 3.95 15.11
N SER A 215 -7.69 4.68 14.42
CA SER A 215 -8.35 4.16 13.22
C SER A 215 -7.37 3.85 12.10
N LEU A 216 -6.34 4.68 11.90
CA LEU A 216 -5.31 4.46 10.88
C LEU A 216 -4.43 3.26 11.23
N CYS A 217 -4.04 3.12 12.50
CA CYS A 217 -3.28 1.96 12.95
C CYS A 217 -4.07 0.67 12.65
N TYR A 218 -5.34 0.58 13.04
CA TYR A 218 -6.15 -0.61 12.72
C TYR A 218 -6.32 -0.84 11.22
N GLN A 219 -6.53 0.24 10.45
CA GLN A 219 -6.66 0.16 8.99
C GLN A 219 -5.41 -0.45 8.33
N ILE A 220 -4.22 -0.09 8.81
CA ILE A 220 -2.95 -0.46 8.20
C ILE A 220 -2.40 -1.77 8.77
N SER A 221 -2.67 -2.09 10.05
CA SER A 221 -2.26 -3.37 10.65
C SER A 221 -2.83 -4.59 9.94
N VAL A 222 -4.09 -4.51 9.46
CA VAL A 222 -4.74 -5.64 8.79
C VAL A 222 -4.03 -6.01 7.47
N PRO A 223 -3.81 -5.07 6.51
CA PRO A 223 -2.99 -5.32 5.32
C PRO A 223 -1.55 -5.72 5.64
N ILE A 224 -0.92 -5.12 6.66
CA ILE A 224 0.43 -5.50 7.06
C ILE A 224 0.47 -6.98 7.45
N LEU A 225 -0.45 -7.45 8.30
CA LEU A 225 -0.47 -8.85 8.70
C LEU A 225 -0.80 -9.78 7.52
N ALA A 226 -1.77 -9.38 6.69
CA ALA A 226 -2.16 -10.10 5.48
C ALA A 226 -1.07 -10.12 4.39
N PHE A 227 -0.04 -9.28 4.50
CA PHE A 227 1.03 -9.18 3.53
C PHE A 227 2.36 -9.74 4.07
N TYR A 228 2.84 -9.21 5.20
CA TYR A 228 4.13 -9.58 5.79
C TYR A 228 4.17 -11.00 6.37
N GLY A 229 3.06 -11.47 6.95
CA GLY A 229 2.97 -12.85 7.42
C GLY A 229 3.23 -13.86 6.30
N PRO A 230 2.46 -13.78 5.18
CA PRO A 230 2.69 -14.58 3.98
C PRO A 230 4.10 -14.47 3.38
N VAL A 231 4.68 -13.26 3.32
CA VAL A 231 6.04 -13.06 2.80
C VAL A 231 7.06 -13.87 3.61
N PHE A 232 6.94 -13.89 4.94
CA PHE A 232 7.80 -14.71 5.79
C PHE A 232 7.63 -16.21 5.50
N VAL A 233 6.38 -16.68 5.31
CA VAL A 233 6.06 -18.07 4.98
C VAL A 233 6.61 -18.50 3.61
N VAL A 234 6.71 -17.57 2.64
CA VAL A 234 7.33 -17.85 1.33
C VAL A 234 8.85 -17.84 1.40
N ILE A 235 9.44 -16.89 2.13
CA ILE A 235 10.90 -16.68 2.12
C ILE A 235 11.63 -17.63 3.09
N ALA A 236 11.09 -17.93 4.27
CA ALA A 236 11.78 -18.79 5.23
C ALA A 236 12.10 -20.18 4.65
N PRO A 237 11.19 -20.87 3.94
CA PRO A 237 11.52 -22.13 3.28
C PRO A 237 12.59 -22.00 2.19
N LEU A 238 12.61 -20.89 1.45
CA LEU A 238 13.66 -20.60 0.45
C LEU A 238 15.03 -20.45 1.13
N MET A 239 15.09 -19.79 2.29
CA MET A 239 16.33 -19.60 3.06
C MET A 239 16.84 -20.87 3.73
N PHE A 240 15.93 -21.74 4.19
CA PHE A 240 16.28 -22.99 4.86
C PHE A 240 16.24 -24.22 3.93
N THR A 241 16.10 -24.02 2.62
CA THR A 241 16.04 -25.09 1.60
C THR A 241 14.99 -26.18 1.90
N ILE A 242 13.85 -25.77 2.45
CA ILE A 242 12.77 -26.70 2.83
C ILE A 242 12.02 -27.14 1.56
N PRO A 243 11.93 -28.45 1.25
CA PRO A 243 11.25 -28.94 0.05
C PRO A 243 9.71 -28.89 0.20
N ASN A 244 8.99 -29.02 -0.93
CA ASN A 244 7.53 -29.20 -1.00
C ASN A 244 6.68 -28.07 -0.41
N THR A 245 7.05 -26.82 -0.68
CA THR A 245 6.39 -25.61 -0.14
C THR A 245 5.30 -25.03 -1.04
N GLN A 246 4.82 -25.81 -2.02
CA GLN A 246 3.86 -25.34 -3.03
C GLN A 246 2.54 -24.89 -2.41
N ILE A 247 1.95 -25.71 -1.51
CA ILE A 247 0.67 -25.38 -0.86
C ILE A 247 0.82 -24.16 0.06
N SER A 248 1.89 -24.09 0.86
CA SER A 248 2.13 -22.93 1.73
C SER A 248 2.36 -21.66 0.92
N SER A 249 3.06 -21.75 -0.22
CA SER A 249 3.29 -20.62 -1.12
C SER A 249 1.99 -20.15 -1.78
N LEU A 250 1.15 -21.08 -2.24
CA LEU A 250 -0.18 -20.75 -2.79
C LEU A 250 -1.05 -20.02 -1.77
N ILE A 251 -1.17 -20.57 -0.55
CA ILE A 251 -1.94 -19.93 0.52
C ILE A 251 -1.39 -18.53 0.80
N SER A 252 -0.08 -18.39 0.89
CA SER A 252 0.56 -17.09 1.08
C SER A 252 0.24 -16.11 -0.04
N PHE A 253 0.32 -16.52 -1.31
CA PHE A 253 -0.03 -15.66 -2.44
C PHE A 253 -1.50 -15.26 -2.42
N LEU A 254 -2.42 -16.14 -2.02
CA LEU A 254 -3.83 -15.78 -1.83
C LEU A 254 -3.99 -14.71 -0.74
N PHE A 255 -3.36 -14.89 0.43
CA PHE A 255 -3.43 -13.88 1.50
C PHE A 255 -2.84 -12.54 1.06
N MET A 256 -1.69 -12.56 0.38
CA MET A 256 -1.10 -11.35 -0.21
C MET A 256 -2.06 -10.72 -1.22
N SER A 257 -2.72 -11.51 -2.06
CA SER A 257 -3.67 -11.01 -3.05
C SER A 257 -4.92 -10.37 -2.45
N PHE A 258 -5.33 -10.79 -1.25
CA PHE A 258 -6.47 -10.21 -0.53
C PHE A 258 -6.11 -9.03 0.37
N HIS A 259 -4.83 -8.63 0.49
CA HIS A 259 -4.40 -7.59 1.43
C HIS A 259 -5.14 -6.25 1.23
N THR A 260 -5.41 -5.85 -0.02
CA THR A 260 -6.11 -4.60 -0.35
C THR A 260 -7.60 -4.68 -0.09
N PHE A 261 -8.22 -5.81 -0.40
CA PHE A 261 -9.61 -6.10 -0.06
C PHE A 261 -9.80 -5.98 1.45
N LEU A 262 -8.96 -6.67 2.23
CA LEU A 262 -8.98 -6.61 3.70
C LEU A 262 -8.68 -5.19 4.20
N GLY A 263 -7.76 -4.47 3.57
CA GLY A 263 -7.45 -3.07 3.87
C GLY A 263 -8.62 -2.13 3.67
N THR A 264 -9.36 -2.29 2.58
CA THR A 264 -10.54 -1.49 2.28
C THR A 264 -11.68 -1.82 3.22
N ILE A 265 -11.95 -3.10 3.49
CA ILE A 265 -12.94 -3.51 4.49
C ILE A 265 -12.56 -2.99 5.87
N SER A 266 -11.29 -3.05 6.26
CA SER A 266 -10.75 -2.51 7.51
C SER A 266 -10.93 -0.98 7.58
N MET A 267 -10.64 -0.26 6.48
CA MET A 267 -10.88 1.18 6.38
C MET A 267 -12.35 1.51 6.66
N LEU A 268 -13.28 0.80 6.02
CA LEU A 268 -14.71 0.99 6.24
C LEU A 268 -15.06 0.63 7.67
N TYR A 269 -14.63 -0.53 8.16
CA TYR A 269 -14.99 -1.04 9.47
C TYR A 269 -14.47 -0.19 10.62
N PHE A 270 -13.27 0.38 10.55
CA PHE A 270 -12.69 1.17 11.64
C PHE A 270 -12.99 2.67 11.52
N ASN A 271 -13.10 3.22 10.31
CA ASN A 271 -13.40 4.64 10.13
C ASN A 271 -14.91 4.93 10.26
N ARG A 272 -15.31 5.45 11.43
CA ARG A 272 -16.71 5.74 11.76
C ARG A 272 -17.39 6.62 10.70
N HIS A 273 -16.68 7.63 10.17
CA HIS A 273 -17.26 8.57 9.22
C HIS A 273 -17.62 7.88 7.89
N TYR A 274 -16.77 6.95 7.44
CA TYR A 274 -17.02 6.16 6.23
C TYR A 274 -18.20 5.21 6.42
N ARG A 275 -18.31 4.52 7.57
CA ARG A 275 -19.48 3.66 7.86
C ARG A 275 -20.79 4.41 7.81
N HIS A 276 -20.87 5.52 8.53
CA HIS A 276 -22.10 6.32 8.59
C HIS A 276 -22.49 6.86 7.22
N TRP A 277 -21.50 7.28 6.43
CA TRP A 277 -21.73 7.73 5.07
C TRP A 277 -22.24 6.60 4.16
N LEU A 278 -21.60 5.43 4.19
CA LEU A 278 -22.02 4.27 3.40
C LEU A 278 -23.44 3.81 3.77
N ILE A 279 -23.74 3.68 5.07
CA ILE A 279 -25.09 3.33 5.55
C ILE A 279 -26.12 4.37 5.09
N SER A 280 -25.76 5.67 5.13
CA SER A 280 -26.66 6.73 4.68
C SER A 280 -26.93 6.69 3.17
N MET A 281 -25.97 6.22 2.38
CA MET A 281 -26.14 6.03 0.94
C MET A 281 -27.06 4.84 0.65
N VAL A 282 -26.83 3.70 1.30
CA VAL A 282 -27.67 2.50 1.14
C VAL A 282 -29.12 2.76 1.59
N ARG A 283 -29.32 3.55 2.66
CA ARG A 283 -30.67 3.90 3.16
C ARG A 283 -31.41 4.92 2.28
N ARG A 284 -30.70 5.73 1.47
CA ARG A 284 -31.34 6.66 0.52
C ARG A 284 -31.62 5.92 -0.79
N LYS A 285 -32.84 5.41 -0.93
CA LYS A 285 -33.32 4.69 -2.14
C LYS A 285 -33.30 5.49 -3.46
N SER A 286 -32.83 6.75 -3.48
CA SER A 286 -32.66 7.54 -4.71
C SER A 286 -31.24 8.10 -4.77
N LEU A 287 -30.48 7.59 -5.74
CA LEU A 287 -29.11 7.99 -6.02
C LEU A 287 -29.09 9.33 -6.77
N THR A 288 -29.61 10.40 -6.16
CA THR A 288 -29.24 11.75 -6.58
C THR A 288 -27.78 11.96 -6.21
N ILE A 289 -26.88 11.67 -7.16
CA ILE A 289 -25.50 12.15 -7.15
C ILE A 289 -25.58 13.63 -6.78
N PRO A 290 -24.85 14.12 -5.75
CA PRO A 290 -25.00 15.49 -5.26
C PRO A 290 -24.33 16.48 -6.22
N THR A 291 -24.86 16.61 -7.43
CA THR A 291 -24.61 17.72 -8.37
C THR A 291 -24.90 19.06 -7.70
N SER A 292 -25.85 19.11 -6.76
CA SER A 292 -26.16 20.31 -5.98
C SER A 292 -25.00 20.82 -5.14
N LYS A 293 -24.11 19.96 -4.62
CA LYS A 293 -22.95 20.41 -3.83
C LYS A 293 -21.78 20.88 -4.68
N LEU A 294 -21.60 20.30 -5.87
CA LEU A 294 -20.61 20.78 -6.83
C LEU A 294 -21.03 22.14 -7.42
N MET A 295 -22.33 22.31 -7.70
CA MET A 295 -22.91 23.60 -8.08
C MET A 295 -22.85 24.63 -6.95
N LEU A 296 -23.07 24.24 -5.69
CA LEU A 296 -22.96 25.15 -4.55
C LEU A 296 -21.51 25.59 -4.31
N ALA A 297 -20.53 24.69 -4.42
CA ALA A 297 -19.11 25.03 -4.32
C ALA A 297 -18.65 25.94 -5.48
N ALA A 298 -19.13 25.68 -6.71
CA ALA A 298 -18.90 26.56 -7.85
C ALA A 298 -19.54 27.95 -7.67
N ARG A 299 -20.74 28.01 -7.06
CA ARG A 299 -21.47 29.27 -6.81
C ARG A 299 -20.88 30.09 -5.66
N GLU A 300 -20.32 29.45 -4.64
CA GLU A 300 -19.57 30.12 -3.56
C GLU A 300 -18.22 30.68 -4.06
N ASN A 301 -17.50 29.93 -4.90
CA ASN A 301 -16.28 30.43 -5.53
C ASN A 301 -16.55 31.63 -6.47
N ASN A 302 -17.66 31.61 -7.22
CA ASN A 302 -18.02 32.74 -8.09
C ASN A 302 -18.47 33.98 -7.30
N LYS A 303 -19.15 33.80 -6.16
CA LYS A 303 -19.49 34.90 -5.24
C LYS A 303 -18.25 35.54 -4.61
N ASN A 304 -17.26 34.74 -4.22
CA ASN A 304 -16.01 35.27 -3.66
C ASN A 304 -15.15 35.98 -4.72
N ALA A 305 -15.14 35.50 -5.97
CA ALA A 305 -14.52 36.21 -7.08
C ALA A 305 -15.18 37.57 -7.36
N SER A 306 -16.53 37.62 -7.36
CA SER A 306 -17.25 38.88 -7.55
C SER A 306 -17.04 39.90 -6.41
N ARG A 307 -16.92 39.44 -5.16
CA ARG A 307 -16.67 40.31 -4.00
C ARG A 307 -15.27 40.93 -4.02
N ASN A 308 -14.26 40.19 -4.49
CA ASN A 308 -12.90 40.70 -4.59
C ASN A 308 -12.72 41.73 -5.72
N VAL A 309 -13.57 41.69 -6.75
CA VAL A 309 -13.57 42.71 -7.83
C VAL A 309 -14.24 44.01 -7.37
N SER A 310 -15.26 43.93 -6.51
CA SER A 310 -15.95 45.11 -5.95
C SER A 310 -15.20 45.84 -4.83
N THR A 311 -14.06 45.33 -4.37
CA THR A 311 -13.20 45.97 -3.34
C THR A 311 -11.97 46.66 -3.93
N VAL A 312 -11.87 46.76 -5.26
CA VAL A 312 -10.71 47.34 -5.98
C VAL A 312 -11.09 48.64 -6.71
N PHE A 313 -12.30 49.18 -6.46
CA PHE A 313 -12.72 50.52 -6.90
C PHE A 313 -13.27 51.30 -5.71
#